data_AF-A0A1G1EYR9-F1
#
_entry.id   AF-A0A1G1EYR9-F1
#
_cell.length_a   1.000
_cell.length_b   1.000
_cell.length_c   1.000
_cell.angle_alpha   90.00
_cell.angle_beta   90.00
_cell.angle_gamma   90.00
#
_symmetry.space_group_name_H-M   'P 1'
#
loop_
_entity.id
_entity.type
_entity.pdbx_description
1 polymer ?
#
loop_
_entity_poly.entity_id
_entity_poly.type
_entity_poly.pdbx_seq_one_letter_code
_entity_poly.pdbx_strand_id
1 'polypeptide(L)'
;MPSKIPVDLGKLKKEDIDKEILRAAIIAELDAVNLYEQMAALATNKNIRTILMDIAKEEKTHVGEFQALLLREDQEQERELEEGRREVKEITGK
;
A
#
# COMPACT_ATOMS: atom_id res chain seq x y z
N MET A 1 -10.76 9.42 6.47
CA MET A 1 -10.61 10.55 5.53
C MET A 1 -9.79 10.01 4.38
N PRO A 2 -10.07 10.33 3.10
CA PRO A 2 -9.19 9.91 2.02
C PRO A 2 -7.78 10.43 2.31
N SER A 3 -6.76 9.61 2.02
CA SER A 3 -5.35 9.89 2.23
C SER A 3 -4.96 11.21 1.59
N LYS A 4 -4.96 12.29 2.38
CA LYS A 4 -4.32 13.55 2.00
C LYS A 4 -2.83 13.25 1.96
N ILE A 5 -2.16 13.55 0.85
CA ILE A 5 -0.70 13.53 0.80
C ILE A 5 -0.24 14.52 1.89
N PRO A 6 0.37 14.04 2.99
CA PRO A 6 0.61 14.87 4.16
C PRO A 6 1.82 15.80 4.00
N VAL A 7 2.42 15.85 2.81
CA VAL A 7 3.70 16.49 2.54
C VAL A 7 3.53 17.63 1.54
N ASP A 8 4.07 18.80 1.92
CA ASP A 8 4.25 19.92 1.00
C ASP A 8 5.37 19.58 0.01
N LEU A 9 4.98 18.98 -1.12
CA LEU A 9 5.90 18.56 -2.19
C LEU A 9 6.78 19.71 -2.70
N GLY A 10 6.38 20.98 -2.49
CA GLY A 10 7.17 22.16 -2.84
C GLY A 10 8.42 22.36 -1.97
N LYS A 11 8.54 21.67 -0.84
CA LYS A 11 9.69 21.74 0.08
C LYS A 11 10.65 20.56 -0.03
N LEU A 12 10.31 19.53 -0.80
CA LEU A 12 11.17 18.37 -0.98
C LEU A 12 12.24 18.64 -2.04
N LYS A 13 13.37 17.92 -1.93
CA LYS A 13 14.28 17.82 -3.05
C LYS A 13 13.58 17.09 -4.19
N LYS A 14 13.84 17.52 -5.43
CA LYS A 14 13.24 16.91 -6.62
C LYS A 14 13.45 15.39 -6.69
N GLU A 15 14.61 14.92 -6.21
CA GLU A 15 14.99 13.50 -6.16
C GLU A 15 14.15 12.64 -5.20
N ASP A 16 13.41 13.24 -4.26
CA ASP A 16 12.59 12.51 -3.28
C ASP A 16 11.09 12.60 -3.57
N ILE A 17 10.67 13.46 -4.50
CA ILE A 17 9.25 13.66 -4.84
C ILE A 17 8.62 12.36 -5.33
N ASP A 18 9.29 11.63 -6.22
CA ASP A 18 8.74 10.40 -6.81
C ASP A 18 8.61 9.29 -5.75
N LYS A 19 9.56 9.19 -4.81
CA LYS A 19 9.46 8.25 -3.67
C LYS A 19 8.25 8.57 -2.80
N GLU A 20 8.02 9.84 -2.48
CA GLU A 20 6.86 10.28 -1.69
C GLU A 20 5.53 10.04 -2.42
N ILE A 21 5.49 10.24 -3.74
CA ILE A 21 4.32 9.91 -4.56
C ILE A 21 4.03 8.40 -4.47
N LEU A 22 5.04 7.55 -4.64
CA LEU A 22 4.88 6.10 -4.59
C LEU A 22 4.46 5.61 -3.19
N ARG A 23 5.03 6.16 -2.12
CA ARG A 23 4.61 5.87 -0.74
C ARG A 23 3.17 6.29 -0.50
N ALA A 24 2.77 7.49 -0.94
CA ALA A 24 1.40 7.95 -0.82
C ALA A 24 0.41 7.08 -1.61
N ALA A 25 0.80 6.61 -2.79
CA ALA A 25 0.01 5.69 -3.60
C ALA A 25 -0.19 4.34 -2.87
N ILE A 26 0.88 3.73 -2.33
CA ILE A 26 0.78 2.50 -1.53
C ILE A 26 -0.17 2.68 -0.34
N ILE A 27 -0.09 3.82 0.36
CA ILE A 27 -1.00 4.12 1.48
C ILE A 27 -2.46 4.19 1.01
N ALA A 28 -2.72 4.84 -0.12
CA ALA A 28 -4.07 4.95 -0.68
C ALA A 28 -4.64 3.58 -1.06
N GLU A 29 -3.84 2.71 -1.70
CA GLU A 29 -4.29 1.37 -2.06
C GLU A 29 -4.56 0.49 -0.83
N LEU A 30 -3.71 0.56 0.21
CA LEU A 30 -3.94 -0.17 1.46
C LEU A 30 -5.19 0.33 2.21
N ASP A 31 -5.49 1.63 2.17
CA ASP A 31 -6.74 2.17 2.73
C ASP A 31 -7.95 1.65 1.93
N ALA A 32 -7.86 1.61 0.60
CA ALA A 32 -8.90 1.07 -0.27
C ALA A 32 -9.17 -0.42 -0.01
N VAL A 33 -8.12 -1.24 0.13
CA VAL A 33 -8.24 -2.66 0.51
C VAL A 33 -9.04 -2.80 1.80
N ASN A 34 -8.63 -2.09 2.86
CA ASN A 34 -9.31 -2.16 4.15
C ASN A 34 -10.77 -1.70 4.07
N LEU A 35 -11.02 -0.59 3.37
CA LEU A 35 -12.35 -0.04 3.17
C LEU A 35 -13.28 -1.03 2.47
N TYR A 36 -12.86 -1.59 1.33
CA TYR A 36 -13.68 -2.50 0.55
C TYR A 36 -13.92 -3.83 1.26
N GLU A 37 -12.93 -4.39 1.96
CA GLU A 37 -13.12 -5.60 2.76
C GLU A 37 -14.12 -5.37 3.92
N GLN A 38 -14.04 -4.22 4.60
CA GLN A 38 -14.99 -3.86 5.65
C GLN A 38 -16.41 -3.65 5.11
N MET A 39 -16.55 -2.95 3.97
CA MET A 39 -17.85 -2.79 3.31
C MET A 39 -18.41 -4.14 2.85
N ALA A 40 -17.58 -5.04 2.33
CA ALA A 40 -17.97 -6.38 1.91
C ALA A 40 -18.46 -7.23 3.08
N ALA A 41 -17.86 -7.08 4.27
CA ALA A 41 -18.29 -7.76 5.48
C ALA A 41 -19.67 -7.30 5.99
N LEU A 42 -20.04 -6.04 5.72
CA LEU A 42 -21.34 -5.47 6.10
C LEU A 42 -22.43 -5.64 5.02
N ALA A 43 -22.04 -5.91 3.77
CA ALA A 43 -22.95 -6.01 2.64
C ALA A 43 -23.90 -7.21 2.77
N THR A 44 -25.21 -6.94 2.76
CA THR A 44 -26.26 -7.96 2.77
C THR A 44 -26.59 -8.50 1.37
N ASN A 45 -26.31 -7.72 0.32
CA ASN A 45 -26.46 -8.15 -1.08
C ASN A 45 -25.21 -8.91 -1.54
N LYS A 46 -25.40 -10.18 -1.94
CA LYS A 46 -24.31 -11.06 -2.39
C LYS A 46 -23.52 -10.50 -3.57
N ASN A 47 -24.18 -9.86 -4.55
CA ASN A 47 -23.51 -9.32 -5.72
C ASN A 47 -22.59 -8.14 -5.33
N ILE A 48 -23.05 -7.27 -4.43
CA ILE A 48 -22.25 -6.15 -3.92
C ILE A 48 -21.03 -6.68 -3.18
N ARG A 49 -21.21 -7.67 -2.30
CA ARG A 49 -20.10 -8.33 -1.59
C ARG A 49 -19.08 -8.92 -2.56
N THR A 50 -19.52 -9.61 -3.61
CA THR A 50 -18.63 -10.22 -4.61
C THR A 50 -17.80 -9.16 -5.33
N ILE A 51 -18.42 -8.08 -5.80
CA ILE A 51 -17.70 -7.00 -6.49
C ILE A 51 -16.73 -6.29 -5.56
N LEU A 52 -17.12 -5.98 -4.32
CA LEU A 52 -16.21 -5.34 -3.36
C LEU A 52 -14.98 -6.20 -3.05
N MET A 53 -15.16 -7.52 -2.90
CA MET A 53 -14.03 -8.44 -2.68
C MET A 53 -13.12 -8.57 -3.91
N ASP A 54 -13.67 -8.48 -5.11
CA ASP A 54 -12.89 -8.51 -6.36
C ASP A 54 -12.07 -7.23 -6.51
N ILE A 55 -12.69 -6.06 -6.29
CA ILE A 55 -11.98 -4.76 -6.28
C ILE A 55 -10.89 -4.77 -5.21
N ALA A 56 -11.19 -5.19 -3.96
CA ALA A 56 -10.20 -5.27 -2.90
C ALA A 56 -8.99 -6.17 -3.25
N LYS A 57 -9.20 -7.19 -4.10
CA LYS A 57 -8.12 -8.03 -4.61
C LYS A 57 -7.29 -7.31 -5.68
N GLU A 58 -7.92 -6.52 -6.55
CA GLU A 58 -7.21 -5.69 -7.55
C GLU A 58 -6.35 -4.62 -6.88
N GLU A 59 -6.85 -3.96 -5.83
CA GLU A 59 -6.04 -2.95 -5.12
C GLU A 59 -4.78 -3.56 -4.46
N LYS A 60 -4.82 -4.84 -4.05
CA LYS A 60 -3.60 -5.56 -3.59
C LYS A 60 -2.57 -5.75 -4.70
N THR A 61 -3.01 -5.89 -5.95
CA THR A 61 -2.11 -5.86 -7.11
C THR A 61 -1.50 -4.48 -7.28
N HIS A 62 -2.30 -3.42 -7.18
CA HIS A 62 -1.82 -2.04 -7.29
C HIS A 62 -0.80 -1.69 -6.21
N VAL A 63 -0.98 -2.16 -4.97
CA VAL A 63 0.07 -2.09 -3.91
C VAL A 63 1.39 -2.68 -4.41
N GLY A 64 1.34 -3.84 -5.06
CA GLY A 64 2.51 -4.51 -5.62
C GLY A 64 3.16 -3.73 -6.77
N GLU A 65 2.37 -3.12 -7.65
CA GLU A 65 2.86 -2.29 -8.76
C GLU A 65 3.63 -1.06 -8.24
N PHE A 66 3.05 -0.31 -7.31
CA PHE A 66 3.70 0.85 -6.72
C PHE A 66 4.90 0.47 -5.87
N GLN A 67 4.83 -0.64 -5.12
CA GLN A 67 5.97 -1.13 -4.36
C GLN A 67 7.13 -1.52 -5.27
N ALA A 68 6.86 -2.19 -6.40
CA ALA A 68 7.91 -2.57 -7.35
C ALA A 68 8.64 -1.34 -7.94
N LEU A 69 7.92 -0.23 -8.18
CA LEU A 69 8.54 1.03 -8.57
C LEU A 69 9.33 1.66 -7.41
N LEU A 70 8.78 1.65 -6.20
CA LEU A 70 9.43 2.24 -5.02
C LEU A 70 10.79 1.59 -4.75
N LEU A 71 10.92 0.27 -4.89
CA LEU A 71 12.20 -0.40 -4.65
C LEU A 71 13.27 -0.07 -5.70
N ARG A 72 12.87 0.31 -6.92
CA ARG A 72 13.81 0.79 -7.94
C ARG A 72 14.34 2.19 -7.60
N GLU A 73 13.49 3.05 -7.06
CA GLU A 73 13.82 4.43 -6.70
C GLU A 73 14.48 4.55 -5.32
N ASP A 74 14.21 3.61 -4.41
CA ASP A 74 14.65 3.63 -3.02
C ASP A 74 15.30 2.30 -2.59
N GLN A 75 16.60 2.23 -2.81
CA GLN A 75 17.43 1.08 -2.47
C GLN A 75 17.62 0.87 -0.96
N GLU A 76 17.39 1.90 -0.13
CA GLU A 76 17.35 1.72 1.32
C GLU A 76 16.08 0.98 1.73
N GLN A 77 14.93 1.38 1.18
CA GLN A 77 13.66 0.70 1.41
C GLN A 77 13.70 -0.79 1.02
N GLU A 78 14.41 -1.15 -0.06
CA GLU A 78 14.61 -2.56 -0.46
C GLU A 78 15.37 -3.36 0.61
N ARG A 79 16.49 -2.84 1.11
CA ARG A 79 17.28 -3.49 2.15
C ARG A 79 16.51 -3.64 3.46
N GLU A 80 15.80 -2.59 3.87
CA GLU A 80 15.01 -2.61 5.11
C GLU A 80 13.81 -3.58 5.02
N LEU A 81 13.25 -3.82 3.83
CA LEU A 81 12.23 -4.86 3.65
C LEU A 81 12.79 -6.27 3.82
N GLU A 82 14.03 -6.52 3.38
CA GLU A 82 14.70 -7.81 3.62
C GLU A 82 15.03 -8.01 5.09
N GLU A 83 15.54 -6.98 5.76
CA GLU A 83 15.82 -7.01 7.19
C GLU A 83 14.53 -7.23 8.00
N GLY A 84 13.47 -6.47 7.71
CA GLY A 84 12.17 -6.67 8.38
C GLY A 84 11.61 -8.08 8.22
N ARG A 85 11.81 -8.72 7.05
CA ARG A 85 11.46 -10.15 6.86
C ARG A 85 12.28 -11.06 7.77
N ARG A 86 13.58 -10.79 7.94
CA ARG A 86 14.45 -11.53 8.86
C ARG A 86 14.00 -11.36 10.31
N GLU A 87 13.74 -10.13 10.74
CA GLU A 87 13.29 -9.82 12.10
C GLU A 87 11.96 -10.54 12.43
N VAL A 88 10.99 -10.53 11.51
CA VAL A 88 9.71 -11.26 11.70
C VAL A 88 9.96 -12.76 11.88
N LYS A 89 10.86 -13.34 11.08
CA LYS A 89 11.19 -14.76 11.17
C LYS A 89 11.89 -15.10 12.49
N GLU A 90 12.79 -14.24 12.97
CA GLU A 90 13.47 -14.42 14.26
C GLU A 90 12.50 -14.31 15.44
N ILE A 91 11.57 -13.36 15.40
CA ILE A 91 10.61 -13.11 16.48
C ILE A 91 9.50 -14.16 16.51
N THR A 92 8.94 -14.52 15.35
CA THR A 92 7.72 -15.35 15.25
C THR A 92 7.99 -16.81 14.90
N GLY A 93 9.21 -17.13 14.43
CA GLY A 93 9.58 -18.46 13.95
C GLY A 93 8.88 -18.86 12.64
N LYS A 94 8.22 -17.92 11.94
CA LYS A 94 7.48 -18.14 10.69
C LYS A 94 8.00 -17.24 9.57
#